data_AF-A0A853A0A0-F1
#
_entry.id   AF-A0A853A0A0-F1
#
_cell.length_a   1.000
_cell.length_b   1.000
_cell.length_c   1.000
_cell.angle_alpha   90.00
_cell.angle_beta   90.00
_cell.angle_gamma   90.00
#
_symmetry.space_group_name_H-M   'P 1'
#
loop_
_entity.id
_entity.type
_entity.pdbx_description
1 polymer ?
#
loop_
_entity_poly.entity_id
_entity_poly.type
_entity_poly.pdbx_seq_one_letter_code
_entity_poly.pdbx_strand_id
1 'polypeptide(L)'
;MATETVETAAPETAAPETATPAEEAHRSDAPDVTFRVPEGFFSLPLEGTEDERAEALVRLADQLLPGGDVYQRALTLAHMATAAEQESAVGTLYSGFALLRTEADEVALMTLRAAVARMRNPAPSVAVSLIADALETERPVRTVQIVDLPCGPAVVSMELLGYELRQDVEVPEELVAPAPERDPEDVPEDGPGDGRFWLGVAEVRVPFPSGDKVLVLSMSTPTLPEYGEFVTKLAEIAETISFTGRDYIDDIEDGVTPAAPPAPAAPAESPATSRLLNRMRGLG
;
A
#
# COMPACT_ATOMS: atom_id res chain seq x y z
N MET A 1 -48.76 -78.96 16.99
CA MET A 1 -48.67 -77.66 16.29
C MET A 1 -47.26 -77.15 16.53
N ALA A 2 -46.28 -77.63 15.77
CA ALA A 2 -45.95 -77.24 14.39
C ALA A 2 -45.39 -75.80 14.34
N THR A 3 -44.06 -75.77 14.36
CA THR A 3 -43.11 -74.82 13.76
C THR A 3 -43.68 -73.85 12.72
N GLU A 4 -43.29 -72.57 12.82
CA GLU A 4 -42.85 -71.85 11.62
C GLU A 4 -41.75 -70.83 11.96
N THR A 5 -40.66 -70.98 11.22
CA THR A 5 -39.44 -70.19 11.18
C THR A 5 -39.67 -69.08 10.17
N VAL A 6 -39.40 -67.81 10.51
CA VAL A 6 -39.20 -66.76 9.50
C VAL A 6 -37.87 -66.06 9.74
N GLU A 7 -36.95 -66.50 8.90
CA GLU A 7 -35.71 -65.91 8.41
C GLU A 7 -35.77 -64.37 8.32
N THR A 8 -34.98 -63.69 9.15
CA THR A 8 -34.72 -62.25 8.99
C THR A 8 -33.45 -62.09 8.17
N ALA A 9 -33.64 -61.77 6.89
CA ALA A 9 -32.59 -61.44 5.95
C ALA A 9 -31.89 -60.13 6.34
N ALA A 10 -30.56 -60.13 6.16
CA ALA A 10 -29.68 -58.99 6.38
C ALA A 10 -29.96 -57.83 5.40
N PRO A 11 -29.78 -56.57 5.82
CA PRO A 11 -29.63 -55.47 4.87
C PRO A 11 -28.19 -55.43 4.35
N GLU A 12 -28.02 -55.92 3.12
CA GLU A 12 -26.94 -55.52 2.21
C GLU A 12 -27.33 -54.15 1.63
N THR A 13 -26.71 -53.06 2.07
CA THR A 13 -26.83 -51.76 1.38
C THR A 13 -25.63 -50.85 1.65
N ALA A 14 -25.05 -50.39 0.53
CA ALA A 14 -24.18 -49.24 0.33
C ALA A 14 -22.72 -49.32 0.83
N ALA A 15 -21.84 -49.64 -0.12
CA ALA A 15 -20.48 -49.12 -0.15
C ALA A 15 -20.50 -47.57 -0.05
N PRO A 16 -19.55 -46.94 0.66
CA PRO A 16 -19.44 -45.49 0.64
C PRO A 16 -19.06 -45.04 -0.77
N GLU A 17 -19.93 -44.22 -1.36
CA GLU A 17 -19.63 -43.40 -2.52
C GLU A 17 -18.28 -42.71 -2.30
N THR A 18 -17.39 -42.93 -3.26
CA THR A 18 -16.20 -42.13 -3.49
C THR A 18 -16.56 -40.66 -3.42
N ALA A 19 -16.23 -40.03 -2.30
CA ALA A 19 -16.23 -38.59 -2.15
C ALA A 19 -15.35 -38.00 -3.26
N THR A 20 -16.00 -37.28 -4.18
CA THR A 20 -15.35 -36.35 -5.09
C THR A 20 -14.57 -35.34 -4.25
N PRO A 21 -13.24 -35.17 -4.39
CA PRO A 21 -12.58 -33.99 -3.87
C PRO A 21 -12.92 -32.83 -4.82
N ALA A 22 -14.09 -32.22 -4.60
CA ALA A 22 -14.40 -30.89 -5.10
C ALA A 22 -13.80 -29.87 -4.13
N GLU A 23 -12.48 -29.84 -4.01
CA GLU A 23 -11.77 -28.87 -3.17
C GLU A 23 -10.38 -28.53 -3.73
N GLU A 24 -10.31 -28.33 -5.05
CA GLU A 24 -9.20 -27.63 -5.72
C GLU A 24 -9.78 -26.75 -6.83
N ALA A 25 -10.01 -25.46 -6.53
CA ALA A 25 -9.93 -24.34 -7.48
C ALA A 25 -10.48 -23.03 -6.86
N HIS A 26 -9.85 -22.54 -5.79
CA HIS A 26 -9.83 -21.11 -5.46
C HIS A 26 -8.37 -20.63 -5.33
N ARG A 27 -7.49 -21.12 -6.22
CA ARG A 27 -6.23 -20.41 -6.49
C ARG A 27 -6.59 -19.24 -7.39
N SER A 28 -6.52 -18.04 -6.83
CA SER A 28 -6.69 -16.77 -7.54
C SER A 28 -5.84 -16.78 -8.82
N ASP A 29 -6.49 -16.68 -9.99
CA ASP A 29 -5.86 -16.49 -11.31
C ASP A 29 -5.20 -15.11 -11.46
N ALA A 30 -5.01 -14.38 -10.36
CA ALA A 30 -4.33 -13.10 -10.40
C ALA A 30 -2.82 -13.33 -10.50
N PRO A 31 -2.10 -12.67 -11.43
CA PRO A 31 -0.64 -12.58 -11.31
C PRO A 31 -0.28 -12.05 -9.93
N ASP A 32 0.60 -12.78 -9.25
CA ASP A 32 1.19 -12.37 -7.99
C ASP A 32 2.09 -11.17 -8.28
N VAL A 33 1.80 -10.04 -7.66
CA VAL A 33 2.66 -8.86 -7.70
C VAL A 33 3.48 -8.83 -6.42
N THR A 34 4.77 -8.56 -6.56
CA THR A 34 5.70 -8.45 -5.45
C THR A 34 6.50 -7.15 -5.57
N PHE A 35 6.85 -6.57 -4.42
CA PHE A 35 7.71 -5.40 -4.29
C PHE A 35 8.37 -5.46 -2.91
N ARG A 36 9.46 -4.70 -2.70
CA ARG A 36 10.17 -4.64 -1.43
C ARG A 36 9.95 -3.29 -0.79
N VAL A 37 9.48 -3.33 0.45
CA VAL A 37 9.40 -2.15 1.31
C VAL A 37 10.72 -2.00 2.06
N PRO A 38 11.37 -0.82 2.05
CA PRO A 38 12.59 -0.57 2.80
C PRO A 38 12.42 -0.79 4.31
N GLU A 39 13.55 -0.98 4.98
CA GLU A 39 13.57 -0.99 6.45
C GLU A 39 13.11 0.37 7.01
N GLY A 40 12.55 0.35 8.23
CA GLY A 40 12.03 1.54 8.91
C GLY A 40 10.55 1.84 8.66
N PHE A 41 9.88 1.07 7.80
CA PHE A 41 8.43 1.11 7.69
C PHE A 41 7.76 0.24 8.75
N PHE A 42 6.70 0.80 9.32
CA PHE A 42 5.71 0.13 10.14
C PHE A 42 4.54 -0.29 9.26
N SER A 43 4.38 -1.60 9.07
CA SER A 43 3.31 -2.16 8.26
C SER A 43 2.03 -2.31 9.08
N LEU A 44 0.92 -1.86 8.51
CA LEU A 44 -0.41 -2.06 9.05
C LEU A 44 -0.85 -3.51 8.81
N PRO A 45 -1.34 -4.25 9.82
CA PRO A 45 -1.75 -5.64 9.64
C PRO A 45 -3.10 -5.70 8.91
N LEU A 46 -3.06 -6.08 7.62
CA LEU A 46 -4.26 -6.19 6.76
C LEU A 46 -4.75 -7.64 6.62
N GLU A 47 -3.88 -8.62 6.88
CA GLU A 47 -4.13 -10.05 6.69
C GLU A 47 -4.33 -10.80 8.02
N GLY A 48 -4.83 -12.02 7.94
CA GLY A 48 -5.11 -12.88 9.10
C GLY A 48 -6.54 -12.78 9.61
N THR A 49 -6.83 -13.51 10.68
CA THR A 49 -8.11 -13.45 11.41
C THR A 49 -8.24 -12.13 12.18
N GLU A 50 -9.44 -11.84 12.68
CA GLU A 50 -9.69 -10.62 13.49
C GLU A 50 -8.82 -10.59 14.75
N ASP A 51 -8.71 -11.71 15.47
CA ASP A 51 -7.89 -11.83 16.68
C ASP A 51 -6.40 -11.65 16.36
N GLU A 52 -5.89 -12.28 15.29
CA GLU A 52 -4.49 -12.15 14.88
C GLU A 52 -4.15 -10.70 14.49
N ARG A 53 -5.06 -10.01 13.79
CA ARG A 53 -4.90 -8.58 13.46
C ARG A 53 -4.92 -7.71 14.71
N ALA A 54 -5.84 -7.95 15.65
CA ALA A 54 -5.92 -7.21 16.90
C ALA A 54 -4.62 -7.33 17.71
N GLU A 55 -4.09 -8.55 17.85
CA GLU A 55 -2.80 -8.76 18.52
C GLU A 55 -1.63 -8.10 17.78
N ALA A 56 -1.62 -8.13 16.45
CA ALA A 56 -0.60 -7.46 15.65
C ALA A 56 -0.64 -5.94 15.82
N LEU A 57 -1.83 -5.34 15.87
CA LEU A 57 -2.01 -3.91 16.11
C LEU A 57 -1.53 -3.49 17.51
N VAL A 58 -1.77 -4.30 18.54
CA VAL A 58 -1.24 -4.05 19.89
C VAL A 58 0.29 -4.04 19.89
N ARG A 59 0.91 -5.06 19.28
CA ARG A 59 2.38 -5.11 19.15
C ARG A 59 2.93 -3.91 18.38
N LEU A 60 2.23 -3.47 17.33
CA LEU A 60 2.62 -2.30 16.57
C LEU A 60 2.52 -1.01 17.39
N ALA A 61 1.45 -0.83 18.18
CA ALA A 61 1.30 0.32 19.07
C ALA A 61 2.43 0.41 20.10
N ASP A 62 2.84 -0.73 20.66
CA ASP A 62 3.96 -0.81 21.61
C ASP A 62 5.31 -0.45 20.96
N GLN A 63 5.50 -0.84 19.70
CA GLN A 63 6.71 -0.49 18.94
C GLN A 63 6.79 1.00 18.60
N LEU A 64 5.66 1.62 18.27
CA LEU A 64 5.59 3.04 17.95
C LEU A 64 5.76 3.93 19.16
N LEU A 65 5.24 3.51 20.31
CA LEU A 65 5.21 4.28 21.55
C LEU A 65 5.81 3.50 22.72
N PRO A 66 7.13 3.18 22.69
CA PRO A 66 7.77 2.40 23.76
C PRO A 66 7.73 3.11 25.12
N GLY A 67 7.59 4.44 25.14
CA GLY A 67 7.42 5.25 26.34
C GLY A 67 6.00 5.80 26.54
N GLY A 68 5.03 5.44 25.70
CA GLY A 68 3.68 5.96 25.78
C GLY A 68 2.98 5.56 27.08
N ASP A 69 2.04 6.38 27.55
CA ASP A 69 1.13 5.96 28.61
C ASP A 69 0.01 5.05 28.07
N VAL A 70 -0.87 4.58 28.97
CA VAL A 70 -1.99 3.70 28.60
C VAL A 70 -2.97 4.39 27.63
N TYR A 71 -3.23 5.68 27.82
CA TYR A 71 -4.16 6.44 27.01
C TYR A 71 -3.61 6.68 25.61
N GLN A 72 -2.35 7.09 25.49
CA GLN A 72 -1.66 7.30 24.22
C GLN A 72 -1.60 6.02 23.38
N ARG A 73 -1.29 4.88 24.02
CA ARG A 73 -1.34 3.57 23.35
C ARG A 73 -2.75 3.20 22.90
N ALA A 74 -3.76 3.39 23.75
CA ALA A 74 -5.15 3.09 23.40
C ALA A 74 -5.65 3.92 22.22
N LEU A 75 -5.33 5.22 22.19
CA LEU A 75 -5.68 6.12 21.09
C LEU A 75 -4.99 5.71 19.78
N THR A 76 -3.69 5.40 19.85
CA THR A 76 -2.91 4.95 18.68
C THR A 76 -3.45 3.63 18.14
N LEU A 77 -3.76 2.68 19.02
CA LEU A 77 -4.38 1.41 18.66
C LEU A 77 -5.73 1.63 17.96
N ALA A 78 -6.59 2.49 18.51
CA ALA A 78 -7.90 2.78 17.91
C ALA A 78 -7.77 3.39 16.50
N HIS A 79 -6.83 4.33 16.32
CA HIS A 79 -6.57 4.93 15.01
C HIS A 79 -6.09 3.90 13.99
N MET A 80 -5.11 3.07 14.35
CA MET A 80 -4.58 2.03 13.46
C MET A 80 -5.62 0.94 13.16
N ALA A 81 -6.47 0.57 14.14
CA ALA A 81 -7.55 -0.38 13.90
C ALA A 81 -8.55 0.15 12.86
N THR A 82 -8.96 1.41 12.99
CA THR A 82 -9.83 2.06 12.00
C THR A 82 -9.16 2.12 10.61
N ALA A 83 -7.89 2.49 10.55
CA ALA A 83 -7.14 2.51 9.29
C ALA A 83 -7.04 1.11 8.66
N ALA A 84 -6.79 0.07 9.46
CA ALA A 84 -6.65 -1.30 8.98
C ALA A 84 -7.97 -1.81 8.39
N GLU A 85 -9.09 -1.56 9.07
CA GLU A 85 -10.42 -1.90 8.57
C GLU A 85 -10.73 -1.19 7.24
N GLN A 86 -10.44 0.11 7.15
CA GLN A 86 -10.65 0.89 5.94
C GLN A 86 -9.83 0.35 4.76
N GLU A 87 -8.56 0.03 4.99
CA GLU A 87 -7.65 -0.48 3.97
C GLU A 87 -8.01 -1.91 3.53
N SER A 88 -8.38 -2.78 4.48
CA SER A 88 -8.87 -4.13 4.17
C SER A 88 -10.17 -4.09 3.35
N ALA A 89 -11.08 -3.15 3.64
CA ALA A 89 -12.36 -3.04 2.94
C ALA A 89 -12.22 -2.69 1.45
N VAL A 90 -11.13 -2.03 1.06
CA VAL A 90 -10.86 -1.61 -0.33
C VAL A 90 -9.88 -2.53 -1.06
N GLY A 91 -9.49 -3.66 -0.45
CA GLY A 91 -8.61 -4.65 -1.07
C GLY A 91 -7.17 -4.15 -1.26
N THR A 92 -6.69 -3.32 -0.33
CA THR A 92 -5.30 -2.86 -0.32
C THR A 92 -4.35 -4.05 -0.08
N LEU A 93 -3.30 -4.14 -0.88
CA LEU A 93 -2.26 -5.17 -0.75
C LEU A 93 -1.28 -4.85 0.39
N TYR A 94 -0.98 -3.58 0.58
CA TYR A 94 -0.07 -3.10 1.59
C TYR A 94 -0.46 -1.71 2.07
N SER A 95 -0.40 -1.47 3.37
CA SER A 95 -0.48 -0.15 3.97
C SER A 95 0.56 -0.07 5.08
N GLY A 96 1.25 1.06 5.18
CA GLY A 96 2.25 1.28 6.20
C GLY A 96 2.72 2.72 6.22
N PHE A 97 3.59 3.02 7.18
CA PHE A 97 4.15 4.35 7.33
C PHE A 97 5.56 4.30 7.92
N ALA A 98 6.36 5.30 7.62
CA ALA A 98 7.69 5.48 8.17
C ALA A 98 7.71 6.78 8.99
N LEU A 99 8.36 6.70 10.16
CA LEU A 99 8.67 7.84 11.02
C LEU A 99 10.18 8.06 10.94
N LEU A 100 10.60 9.19 10.39
CA LEU A 100 12.02 9.52 10.22
C LEU A 100 12.37 10.74 11.04
N ARG A 101 13.59 10.79 11.59
CA ARG A 101 14.11 12.02 12.20
C ARG A 101 14.77 12.88 11.13
N THR A 102 14.38 14.14 11.05
CA THR A 102 14.93 15.11 10.10
C THR A 102 16.28 15.65 10.60
N GLU A 103 16.99 16.40 9.75
CA GLU A 103 18.23 17.09 10.16
C GLU A 103 18.00 18.11 11.28
N ALA A 104 16.77 18.63 11.39
CA ALA A 104 16.33 19.54 12.45
C ALA A 104 15.88 18.81 13.74
N ASP A 105 16.08 17.49 13.82
CA ASP A 105 15.65 16.63 14.94
C ASP A 105 14.12 16.48 15.10
N GLU A 106 13.36 16.91 14.10
CA GLU A 106 11.90 16.78 14.02
C GLU A 106 11.48 15.40 13.50
N VAL A 107 10.21 15.03 13.67
CA VAL A 107 9.67 13.77 13.13
C VAL A 107 8.96 14.04 11.82
N ALA A 108 9.47 13.46 10.74
CA ALA A 108 8.80 13.41 9.44
C ALA A 108 7.99 12.13 9.30
N LEU A 109 6.79 12.25 8.72
CA LEU A 109 5.87 11.16 8.50
C LEU A 109 5.69 10.91 7.00
N MET A 110 5.88 9.66 6.59
CA MET A 110 5.52 9.20 5.25
C MET A 110 4.57 8.03 5.37
N THR A 111 3.49 8.04 4.59
CA THR A 111 2.59 6.89 4.42
C THR A 111 2.85 6.24 3.06
N LEU A 112 2.70 4.93 2.98
CA LEU A 112 2.82 4.15 1.75
C LEU A 112 1.66 3.18 1.66
N ARG A 113 1.04 3.12 0.49
CA ARG A 113 -0.07 2.24 0.17
C ARG A 113 0.17 1.55 -1.18
N ALA A 114 -0.16 0.27 -1.27
CA ALA A 114 -0.20 -0.49 -2.51
C ALA A 114 -1.59 -1.10 -2.71
N ALA A 115 -2.23 -0.84 -3.84
CA ALA A 115 -3.52 -1.40 -4.18
C ALA A 115 -3.58 -1.83 -5.65
N VAL A 116 -4.49 -2.74 -5.98
CA VAL A 116 -4.73 -3.17 -7.36
C VAL A 116 -6.09 -2.68 -7.81
N ALA A 117 -6.11 -1.89 -8.89
CA ALA A 117 -7.35 -1.47 -9.53
C ALA A 117 -7.57 -2.26 -10.83
N ARG A 118 -8.83 -2.51 -11.17
CA ARG A 118 -9.20 -3.12 -12.45
C ARG A 118 -9.09 -2.10 -13.57
N MET A 119 -8.65 -2.57 -14.73
CA MET A 119 -8.52 -1.78 -15.95
C MET A 119 -9.15 -2.55 -17.12
N ARG A 120 -9.61 -1.83 -18.15
CA ARG A 120 -10.22 -2.45 -19.34
C ARG A 120 -9.14 -2.86 -20.34
N ASN A 121 -8.54 -4.02 -20.12
CA ASN A 121 -7.55 -4.73 -20.95
C ASN A 121 -6.95 -3.95 -22.15
N PRO A 122 -6.19 -2.87 -21.94
CA PRO A 122 -5.37 -2.27 -22.99
C PRO A 122 -4.00 -2.97 -22.99
N ALA A 123 -3.32 -3.01 -24.13
CA ALA A 123 -1.89 -3.30 -24.13
C ALA A 123 -1.17 -2.32 -23.17
N PRO A 124 -0.15 -2.73 -22.40
CA PRO A 124 0.47 -1.88 -21.38
C PRO A 124 0.93 -0.50 -21.88
N SER A 125 1.44 -0.40 -23.11
CA SER A 125 1.84 0.87 -23.73
C SER A 125 0.66 1.83 -24.00
N VAL A 126 -0.51 1.28 -24.31
CA VAL A 126 -1.76 2.04 -24.45
C VAL A 126 -2.29 2.42 -23.07
N ALA A 127 -2.20 1.50 -22.10
CA ALA A 127 -2.65 1.72 -20.73
C ALA A 127 -1.97 2.92 -20.08
N VAL A 128 -0.63 3.04 -20.16
CA VAL A 128 0.08 4.18 -19.57
C VAL A 128 -0.32 5.51 -20.19
N SER A 129 -0.60 5.55 -21.50
CA SER A 129 -1.05 6.76 -22.18
C SER A 129 -2.44 7.17 -21.70
N LEU A 130 -3.38 6.22 -21.63
CA LEU A 130 -4.74 6.46 -21.14
C LEU A 130 -4.77 6.89 -19.68
N ILE A 131 -3.93 6.28 -18.84
CA ILE A 131 -3.79 6.66 -17.44
C ILE A 131 -3.23 8.08 -17.33
N ALA A 132 -2.16 8.40 -18.07
CA ALA A 132 -1.57 9.74 -18.04
C ALA A 132 -2.59 10.81 -18.44
N ASP A 133 -3.28 10.62 -19.57
CA ASP A 133 -4.31 11.54 -20.06
C ASP A 133 -5.44 11.74 -19.04
N ALA A 134 -5.90 10.66 -18.39
CA ALA A 134 -6.95 10.72 -17.39
C ALA A 134 -6.52 11.55 -16.17
N LEU A 135 -5.31 11.32 -15.65
CA LEU A 135 -4.79 12.02 -14.47
C LEU A 135 -4.58 13.52 -14.74
N GLU A 136 -4.07 13.87 -15.92
CA GLU A 136 -3.91 15.27 -16.35
C GLU A 136 -5.27 15.97 -16.50
N THR A 137 -6.28 15.25 -17.00
CA THR A 137 -7.65 15.77 -17.16
C THR A 137 -8.35 16.00 -15.82
N GLU A 138 -8.20 15.07 -14.87
CA GLU A 138 -8.86 15.16 -13.56
C GLU A 138 -8.33 16.32 -12.71
N ARG A 139 -7.02 16.56 -12.74
CA ARG A 139 -6.33 17.56 -11.92
C ARG A 139 -5.22 18.25 -12.73
N PRO A 140 -5.49 19.42 -13.35
CA PRO A 140 -4.48 20.11 -14.16
C PRO A 140 -3.22 20.59 -13.41
N VAL A 141 -3.26 20.65 -12.07
CA VAL A 141 -2.10 21.03 -11.23
C VAL A 141 -1.18 19.86 -10.92
N ARG A 142 -1.60 18.63 -11.23
CA ARG A 142 -0.84 17.41 -11.01
C ARG A 142 0.24 17.29 -12.09
N THR A 143 1.47 17.03 -11.66
CA THR A 143 2.55 16.68 -12.59
C THR A 143 2.43 15.21 -12.93
N VAL A 144 2.34 14.87 -14.21
CA VAL A 144 2.22 13.49 -14.70
C VAL A 144 3.38 13.18 -15.65
N GLN A 145 3.99 12.01 -15.51
CA GLN A 145 5.09 11.56 -16.37
C GLN A 145 5.02 10.05 -16.62
N ILE A 146 5.25 9.64 -17.87
CA ILE A 146 5.46 8.24 -18.22
C ILE A 146 6.95 7.92 -18.04
N VAL A 147 7.24 6.79 -17.38
CA VAL A 147 8.60 6.30 -17.10
C VAL A 147 8.71 4.83 -17.45
N ASP A 148 9.94 4.36 -17.68
CA ASP A 148 10.24 2.94 -17.84
C ASP A 148 10.79 2.38 -16.52
N LEU A 149 10.10 1.38 -15.96
CA LEU A 149 10.57 0.60 -14.80
C LEU A 149 11.08 -0.77 -15.28
N PRO A 150 11.85 -1.51 -14.45
CA PRO A 150 12.26 -2.86 -14.78
C PRO A 150 11.11 -3.83 -15.12
N CYS A 151 9.92 -3.59 -14.54
CA CYS A 151 8.71 -4.38 -14.78
C CYS A 151 7.86 -3.91 -15.97
N GLY A 152 8.27 -2.84 -16.67
CA GLY A 152 7.54 -2.27 -17.81
C GLY A 152 7.25 -0.78 -17.67
N PRO A 153 6.48 -0.19 -18.61
CA PRO A 153 6.15 1.22 -18.57
C PRO A 153 5.20 1.53 -17.40
N ALA A 154 5.36 2.70 -16.79
CA ALA A 154 4.57 3.16 -15.66
C ALA A 154 4.23 4.65 -15.78
N VAL A 155 3.22 5.08 -15.03
CA VAL A 155 2.86 6.50 -14.88
C VAL A 155 3.18 6.95 -13.47
N VAL A 156 3.96 8.02 -13.35
CA VAL A 156 4.23 8.72 -12.09
C VAL A 156 3.38 9.98 -12.07
N SER A 157 2.66 10.21 -10.98
CA SER A 157 1.95 11.47 -10.75
C SER A 157 2.32 12.06 -9.40
N MET A 158 2.47 13.39 -9.34
CA MET A 158 2.81 14.13 -8.13
C MET A 158 1.92 15.36 -7.98
N GLU A 159 1.48 15.65 -6.77
CA GLU A 159 0.68 16.83 -6.45
C GLU A 159 0.82 17.27 -4.99
N LEU A 160 0.42 18.52 -4.72
CA LEU A 160 0.22 19.04 -3.37
C LEU A 160 -1.28 19.25 -3.17
N LEU A 161 -1.84 18.62 -2.15
CA LEU A 161 -3.26 18.75 -1.78
C LEU A 161 -3.40 19.69 -0.60
N GLY A 162 -4.18 20.75 -0.76
CA GLY A 162 -4.52 21.69 0.32
C GLY A 162 -5.79 21.24 1.04
N TYR A 163 -5.73 21.15 2.37
CA TYR A 163 -6.85 20.81 3.24
C TYR A 163 -7.13 21.95 4.21
N GLU A 164 -8.41 22.21 4.46
CA GLU A 164 -8.87 23.10 5.52
C GLU A 164 -9.37 22.25 6.70
N LEU A 165 -8.67 22.34 7.84
CA LEU A 165 -9.12 21.75 9.10
C LEU A 165 -10.36 22.50 9.57
N ARG A 166 -11.48 21.79 9.64
CA ARG A 166 -12.66 22.27 10.34
C ARG A 166 -12.37 22.26 11.83
N GLN A 167 -12.25 23.43 12.44
CA GLN A 167 -12.01 23.61 13.87
C GLN A 167 -13.25 23.35 14.74
N ASP A 168 -14.35 22.86 14.17
CA ASP A 168 -15.63 22.67 14.87
C ASP A 168 -15.66 21.45 15.81
N VAL A 169 -14.51 20.82 16.09
CA VAL A 169 -14.42 19.72 17.06
C VAL A 169 -14.14 20.31 18.43
N GLU A 170 -15.19 20.53 19.22
CA GLU A 170 -15.06 20.78 20.65
C GLU A 170 -14.45 19.55 21.31
N VAL A 171 -13.14 19.60 21.59
CA VAL A 171 -12.51 18.60 22.46
C VAL A 171 -13.01 18.87 23.88
N PRO A 172 -13.70 17.94 24.54
CA PRO A 172 -14.12 18.12 25.92
C PRO A 172 -12.91 18.48 26.79
N GLU A 173 -13.02 19.50 27.65
CA GLU A 173 -11.90 19.97 28.50
C GLU A 173 -11.25 18.82 29.30
N GLU A 174 -12.03 17.78 29.62
CA GLU A 174 -11.60 16.57 30.32
C GLU A 174 -10.58 15.72 29.55
N LEU A 175 -10.52 15.87 28.22
CA LEU A 175 -9.61 15.18 27.31
C LEU A 175 -8.41 16.06 26.90
N VAL A 176 -8.41 17.33 27.27
CA VAL A 176 -7.27 18.22 27.07
C VAL A 176 -6.28 17.94 28.20
N ALA A 177 -5.18 17.26 27.89
CA ALA A 177 -4.07 17.12 28.83
C ALA A 177 -3.66 18.53 29.32
N PRO A 178 -3.38 18.73 30.62
CA PRO A 178 -2.92 20.02 31.10
C PRO A 178 -1.68 20.39 30.30
N ALA A 179 -1.78 21.51 29.56
CA ALA A 179 -0.66 21.98 28.78
C ALA A 179 0.54 22.14 29.73
N PRO A 180 1.75 21.68 29.34
CA PRO A 180 2.94 22.05 30.11
C PRO A 180 2.94 23.58 30.24
N GLU A 181 3.26 24.09 31.43
CA GLU A 181 3.42 25.53 31.65
C GLU A 181 4.48 26.04 30.66
N ARG A 182 4.03 26.57 29.52
CA ARG A 182 4.87 27.22 28.53
C ARG A 182 4.92 28.69 28.90
N ASP A 183 6.12 29.27 28.82
CA ASP A 183 6.28 30.71 28.94
C ASP A 183 5.43 31.36 27.86
N PRO A 184 4.55 32.34 28.15
CA PRO A 184 3.75 33.02 27.14
C PRO A 184 4.57 33.63 25.99
N GLU A 185 5.88 33.82 26.16
CA GLU A 185 6.79 34.26 25.10
C GLU A 185 7.19 33.12 24.12
N ASP A 186 6.97 31.86 24.47
CA ASP A 186 7.24 30.67 23.62
C ASP A 186 6.03 30.28 22.75
N VAL A 187 4.91 31.01 22.85
CA VAL A 187 3.78 30.84 21.94
C VAL A 187 4.11 31.62 20.67
N PRO A 188 4.29 30.97 19.50
CA PRO A 188 4.52 31.69 18.26
C PRO A 188 3.40 32.74 18.07
N GLU A 189 3.77 33.99 17.76
CA GLU A 189 2.83 35.09 17.50
C GLU A 189 1.86 34.78 16.35
N ASP A 190 2.26 33.88 15.46
CA ASP A 190 1.36 33.22 14.55
C ASP A 190 0.51 32.25 15.37
N GLY A 191 -0.73 32.66 15.67
CA GLY A 191 -1.75 31.81 16.29
C GLY A 191 -1.93 30.48 15.53
N PRO A 192 -2.86 29.58 15.97
CA PRO A 192 -3.15 28.39 15.17
C PRO A 192 -3.40 28.89 13.74
N GLY A 193 -2.62 28.38 12.78
CA GLY A 193 -2.62 28.88 11.40
C GLY A 193 -4.04 28.96 10.84
N ASP A 194 -4.20 29.46 9.62
CA ASP A 194 -5.51 29.63 8.93
C ASP A 194 -6.32 28.32 8.72
N GLY A 195 -6.01 27.25 9.45
CA GLY A 195 -6.61 25.93 9.41
C GLY A 195 -6.07 25.12 8.24
N ARG A 196 -5.18 25.69 7.41
CA ARG A 196 -4.73 25.02 6.22
C ARG A 196 -3.49 24.19 6.48
N PHE A 197 -3.51 22.97 5.99
CA PHE A 197 -2.30 22.16 5.85
C PHE A 197 -2.22 21.59 4.44
N TRP A 198 -0.99 21.30 4.04
CA TRP A 198 -0.68 20.73 2.74
C TRP A 198 -0.23 19.29 2.91
N LEU A 199 -0.65 18.44 1.99
CA LEU A 199 -0.24 17.05 1.88
C LEU A 199 0.46 16.85 0.53
N GLY A 200 1.72 16.44 0.56
CA GLY A 200 2.40 15.96 -0.63
C GLY A 200 1.93 14.56 -0.98
N VAL A 201 1.58 14.31 -2.24
CA VAL A 201 1.13 13.01 -2.74
C VAL A 201 1.90 12.66 -4.01
N ALA A 202 2.54 11.50 -4.01
CA ALA A 202 3.14 10.90 -5.20
C ALA A 202 2.58 9.49 -5.43
N GLU A 203 2.28 9.16 -6.68
CA GLU A 203 1.74 7.86 -7.05
C GLU A 203 2.50 7.27 -8.23
N VAL A 204 2.74 5.97 -8.20
CA VAL A 204 3.23 5.17 -9.32
C VAL A 204 2.14 4.19 -9.71
N ARG A 205 1.70 4.27 -10.97
CA ARG A 205 0.72 3.36 -11.57
C ARG A 205 1.40 2.46 -12.59
N VAL A 206 1.40 1.16 -12.34
CA VAL A 206 2.03 0.15 -13.21
C VAL A 206 0.97 -0.79 -13.76
N PRO A 207 0.66 -0.73 -15.07
CA PRO A 207 -0.18 -1.72 -15.72
C PRO A 207 0.38 -3.13 -15.52
N PHE A 208 -0.48 -4.08 -15.19
CA PHE A 208 -0.10 -5.48 -15.20
C PHE A 208 0.15 -5.94 -16.64
N PRO A 209 1.07 -6.89 -16.88
CA PRO A 209 1.31 -7.45 -18.21
C PRO A 209 0.05 -8.04 -18.87
N SER A 210 -0.88 -8.58 -18.07
CA SER A 210 -2.18 -9.11 -18.51
C SER A 210 -3.14 -8.03 -19.04
N GLY A 211 -2.86 -6.74 -18.80
CA GLY A 211 -3.65 -5.59 -19.25
C GLY A 211 -4.93 -5.31 -18.45
N ASP A 212 -5.45 -6.26 -17.68
CA ASP A 212 -6.73 -6.15 -16.98
C ASP A 212 -6.66 -5.44 -15.61
N LYS A 213 -5.46 -5.11 -15.14
CA LYS A 213 -5.19 -4.54 -13.82
C LYS A 213 -4.11 -3.47 -13.87
N VAL A 214 -4.10 -2.61 -12.86
CA VAL A 214 -3.04 -1.63 -12.59
C VAL A 214 -2.68 -1.69 -11.11
N LEU A 215 -1.39 -1.83 -10.81
CA LEU A 215 -0.86 -1.63 -9.47
C LEU A 215 -0.78 -0.12 -9.23
N VAL A 216 -1.28 0.34 -8.10
CA VAL A 216 -1.17 1.72 -7.64
C VAL A 216 -0.35 1.72 -6.36
N LEU A 217 0.87 2.23 -6.42
CA LEU A 217 1.67 2.61 -5.25
C LEU A 217 1.42 4.09 -4.98
N SER A 218 0.98 4.43 -3.77
CA SER A 218 0.70 5.81 -3.36
C SER A 218 1.52 6.13 -2.11
N MET A 219 2.22 7.25 -2.13
CA MET A 219 2.94 7.82 -1.00
C MET A 219 2.33 9.16 -0.67
N SER A 220 2.09 9.43 0.61
CA SER A 220 1.70 10.77 1.05
C SER A 220 2.40 11.20 2.33
N THR A 221 2.61 12.50 2.47
CA THR A 221 3.29 13.11 3.62
C THR A 221 2.75 14.50 3.95
N PRO A 222 2.54 14.83 5.24
CA PRO A 222 2.32 16.21 5.66
C PRO A 222 3.65 16.98 5.84
N THR A 223 4.80 16.29 5.83
CA THR A 223 6.13 16.89 6.07
C THR A 223 6.75 17.28 4.73
N LEU A 224 6.35 18.45 4.23
CA LEU A 224 6.72 18.92 2.89
C LEU A 224 8.24 19.12 2.65
N PRO A 225 9.05 19.59 3.62
CA PRO A 225 10.49 19.73 3.39
C PRO A 225 11.18 18.42 2.96
N GLU A 226 10.69 17.27 3.45
CA GLU A 226 11.21 15.92 3.19
C GLU A 226 10.57 15.26 1.96
N TYR A 227 9.57 15.91 1.33
CA TYR A 227 8.80 15.32 0.24
C TYR A 227 9.68 14.79 -0.90
N GLY A 228 10.76 15.50 -1.25
CA GLY A 228 11.71 15.05 -2.28
C GLY A 228 12.43 13.74 -1.92
N GLU A 229 12.80 13.55 -0.65
CA GLU A 229 13.40 12.29 -0.19
C GLU A 229 12.38 11.15 -0.24
N PHE A 230 11.14 11.41 0.16
CA PHE A 230 10.07 10.40 0.14
C PHE A 230 9.69 9.97 -1.28
N VAL A 231 9.69 10.89 -2.25
CA VAL A 231 9.54 10.55 -3.66
C VAL A 231 10.68 9.64 -4.14
N THR A 232 11.90 9.85 -3.65
CA THR A 232 13.05 8.99 -3.95
C THR A 232 12.85 7.58 -3.40
N LYS A 233 12.39 7.45 -2.15
CA LYS A 233 12.05 6.14 -1.55
C LYS A 233 10.91 5.44 -2.29
N LEU A 234 9.89 6.17 -2.74
CA LEU A 234 8.83 5.61 -3.59
C LEU A 234 9.38 5.06 -4.91
N ALA A 235 10.32 5.78 -5.54
CA ALA A 235 10.98 5.32 -6.76
C ALA A 235 11.79 4.04 -6.51
N GLU A 236 12.56 3.97 -5.42
CA GLU A 236 13.30 2.75 -5.02
C GLU A 236 12.36 1.54 -4.85
N ILE A 237 11.20 1.74 -4.22
CA ILE A 237 10.17 0.68 -4.09
C ILE A 237 9.65 0.27 -5.45
N ALA A 238 9.32 1.24 -6.31
CA ALA A 238 8.80 0.98 -7.65
C ALA A 238 9.79 0.20 -8.52
N GLU A 239 11.09 0.40 -8.38
CA GLU A 239 12.14 -0.36 -9.08
C GLU A 239 12.18 -1.84 -8.67
N THR A 240 11.63 -2.20 -7.51
CA THR A 240 11.59 -3.59 -7.02
C THR A 240 10.33 -4.36 -7.44
N ILE A 241 9.40 -3.71 -8.15
CA ILE A 241 8.16 -4.36 -8.59
C ILE A 241 8.49 -5.50 -9.55
N SER A 242 7.86 -6.65 -9.31
CA SER A 242 7.90 -7.80 -10.21
C SER A 242 6.53 -8.48 -10.26
N PHE A 243 6.17 -8.98 -11.44
CA PHE A 243 4.95 -9.76 -11.67
C PHE A 243 5.30 -11.23 -11.92
N THR A 244 4.58 -12.14 -11.27
CA THR A 244 4.72 -13.59 -11.44
C THR A 244 3.35 -14.20 -11.79
N GLY A 245 3.25 -14.96 -12.89
CA GLY A 245 1.98 -15.56 -13.34
C GLY A 245 2.11 -16.39 -14.62
N ARG A 246 1.25 -17.39 -14.79
CA ARG A 246 1.32 -18.43 -15.86
C ARG A 246 1.16 -17.91 -17.29
N ASP A 247 0.50 -16.76 -17.48
CA ASP A 247 0.29 -16.20 -18.83
C ASP A 247 1.58 -15.61 -19.45
N TYR A 248 2.66 -15.49 -18.66
CA TYR A 248 3.96 -15.05 -19.17
C TYR A 248 4.69 -16.12 -20.00
N ILE A 249 4.28 -17.40 -19.93
CA ILE A 249 5.00 -18.51 -20.56
C ILE A 249 4.37 -18.94 -21.90
N ASP A 250 3.07 -18.71 -22.12
CA ASP A 250 2.38 -19.23 -23.32
C ASP A 250 2.43 -18.30 -24.55
N ASP A 251 2.77 -17.01 -24.39
CA ASP A 251 2.91 -16.06 -25.52
C ASP A 251 4.35 -15.95 -26.08
N ILE A 252 5.29 -16.79 -25.59
CA ILE A 252 6.64 -16.93 -26.19
C ILE A 252 6.68 -18.18 -27.09
N GLU A 253 5.73 -18.31 -28.03
CA GLU A 253 5.92 -19.17 -29.20
C GLU A 253 6.59 -18.39 -30.34
N ASP A 254 7.91 -18.18 -30.20
CA ASP A 254 8.89 -18.38 -31.27
C ASP A 254 10.32 -18.11 -30.74
N GLY A 255 10.96 -19.17 -30.22
CA GLY A 255 12.40 -19.40 -30.43
C GLY A 255 13.44 -18.49 -29.76
N VAL A 256 13.13 -17.72 -28.72
CA VAL A 256 14.17 -17.02 -27.93
C VAL A 256 14.18 -17.55 -26.50
N THR A 257 15.17 -18.40 -26.19
CA THR A 257 15.51 -18.75 -24.81
C THR A 257 15.74 -17.45 -24.04
N PRO A 258 14.95 -17.13 -22.98
CA PRO A 258 15.26 -15.96 -22.17
C PRO A 258 16.62 -16.18 -21.52
N ALA A 259 17.56 -15.29 -21.83
CA ALA A 259 18.85 -15.27 -21.18
C ALA A 259 18.62 -15.16 -19.67
N ALA A 260 19.34 -16.00 -18.90
CA ALA A 260 19.32 -15.93 -17.45
C ALA A 260 19.48 -14.47 -16.99
N PRO A 261 18.69 -14.01 -16.00
CA PRO A 261 18.81 -12.65 -15.51
C PRO A 261 20.27 -12.38 -15.12
N PRO A 262 20.87 -11.26 -15.57
CA PRO A 262 22.22 -10.93 -15.18
C PRO A 262 22.28 -10.88 -13.65
N ALA A 263 23.35 -11.46 -13.09
CA ALA A 263 23.62 -11.37 -11.66
C ALA A 263 23.50 -9.91 -11.20
N PRO A 264 22.92 -9.66 -10.02
CA PRO A 264 22.66 -8.30 -9.54
C PRO A 264 23.96 -7.50 -9.56
N ALA A 265 23.98 -6.47 -10.41
CA ALA A 265 25.05 -5.49 -10.41
C ALA A 265 25.00 -4.73 -9.07
N ALA A 266 26.18 -4.45 -8.51
CA ALA A 266 26.34 -3.57 -7.36
C ALA A 266 25.59 -2.23 -7.62
N PRO A 267 25.04 -1.57 -6.58
CA PRO A 267 24.16 -0.42 -6.74
C PRO A 267 24.90 0.73 -7.41
N ALA A 268 24.68 0.88 -8.72
CA ALA A 268 24.94 2.12 -9.44
C ALA A 268 23.66 2.94 -9.37
N GLU A 269 23.77 4.24 -9.11
CA GLU A 269 22.64 5.16 -9.12
C GLU A 269 21.83 4.98 -10.41
N SER A 270 20.55 4.64 -10.25
CA SER A 270 19.66 4.38 -11.38
C SER A 270 19.55 5.63 -12.27
N PRO A 271 19.74 5.50 -13.59
CA PRO A 271 19.55 6.61 -14.52
C PRO A 271 18.09 7.12 -14.55
N ALA A 272 17.12 6.32 -14.09
CA ALA A 272 15.73 6.76 -13.91
C ALA A 272 15.62 7.71 -12.69
N THR A 273 16.19 7.33 -11.55
CA THR A 273 16.28 8.14 -10.33
C THR A 273 17.02 9.46 -10.59
N SER A 274 18.10 9.41 -11.36
CA SER A 274 18.84 10.62 -11.77
C SER A 274 18.04 11.56 -12.66
N ARG A 275 17.19 11.04 -13.56
CA ARG A 275 16.34 11.87 -14.44
C ARG A 275 15.17 12.51 -13.67
N LEU A 276 14.59 11.78 -12.72
CA LEU A 276 13.53 12.27 -11.84
C LEU A 276 14.05 13.39 -10.94
N LEU A 277 15.17 13.16 -10.23
CA LEU A 277 15.80 14.13 -9.33
C LEU A 277 16.28 15.40 -10.05
N ASN A 278 16.87 15.28 -11.24
CA ASN A 278 17.35 16.44 -12.00
C ASN A 278 16.24 17.35 -12.50
N ARG A 279 15.02 16.84 -12.74
CA ARG A 279 13.86 17.68 -13.08
C ARG A 279 13.20 18.29 -11.85
N MET A 280 13.18 17.59 -10.72
CA MET A 280 12.64 18.13 -9.46
C MET A 280 13.42 19.35 -8.95
N ARG A 281 14.75 19.37 -9.14
CA ARG A 281 15.58 20.55 -8.84
C ARG A 281 15.32 21.77 -9.72
N GLY A 282 14.60 21.62 -10.84
CA GLY A 282 14.22 22.72 -11.73
C GLY A 282 12.84 23.33 -11.45
N LEU A 283 12.13 22.84 -10.44
CA LEU A 283 10.77 23.29 -10.07
C LEU A 283 10.72 24.10 -8.76
N GLY A 284 11.88 24.39 -8.17
CA GLY A 284 12.05 25.28 -7.00
C GLY A 284 12.40 26.70 -7.40
#